data_AF-A0A7W0SPT8-F1
#
_entry.id   AF-A0A7W0SPT8-F1
#
_cell.length_a   1.000
_cell.length_b   1.000
_cell.length_c   1.000
_cell.angle_alpha   90.00
_cell.angle_beta   90.00
_cell.angle_gamma   90.00
#
_symmetry.space_group_name_H-M   'P 1'
#
loop_
_entity.id
_entity.type
_entity.pdbx_description
1 polymer ?
#
loop_
_entity_poly.entity_id
_entity_poly.type
_entity_poly.pdbx_seq_one_letter_code
_entity_poly.pdbx_strand_id
1 'polypeptide(L)'
;MKELAERARAVLAANDMGSFFRPGKELYPHQWNWDSAFVALGLAQVDPDRGKAEVRSLLEGQWSDGMVPHIVFHVPSPDYTPGPELWNSAACEHAPEIPTSGLTQPPVLATAVRVLHEASPDRSFLEEVVPALELWHEWLHSERGVDSGLVA
;
A
#
# COMPACT_ATOMS: atom_id res chain seq x y z
N MET A 1 -1.54 8.37 -28.17
CA MET A 1 -1.90 8.77 -26.78
C MET A 1 -3.17 8.08 -26.28
N LYS A 2 -4.33 8.17 -26.95
CA LYS A 2 -5.56 7.48 -26.50
C LYS A 2 -5.40 5.96 -26.33
N GLU A 3 -4.82 5.29 -27.33
CA GLU A 3 -4.57 3.84 -27.28
C GLU A 3 -3.68 3.43 -26.10
N LEU A 4 -2.65 4.22 -25.78
CA LEU A 4 -1.79 3.95 -24.63
C LEU A 4 -2.55 4.08 -23.30
N ALA A 5 -3.41 5.09 -23.18
CA ALA A 5 -4.25 5.30 -21.99
C ALA A 5 -5.28 4.18 -21.82
N GLU A 6 -5.92 3.72 -22.90
CA GLU A 6 -6.85 2.58 -22.87
C GLU A 6 -6.14 1.30 -22.46
N ARG A 7 -4.96 1.03 -23.00
CA ARG A 7 -4.13 -0.12 -22.59
C ARG A 7 -3.71 -0.04 -21.12
N ALA A 8 -3.34 1.14 -20.62
CA ALA A 8 -2.99 1.32 -19.21
C ALA A 8 -4.20 1.05 -18.28
N ARG A 9 -5.39 1.52 -18.65
CA ARG A 9 -6.65 1.21 -17.93
C ARG A 9 -6.96 -0.28 -17.93
N ALA A 10 -6.74 -0.96 -19.07
CA ALA A 10 -6.92 -2.40 -19.16
C ALA A 10 -5.95 -3.17 -18.25
N VAL A 11 -4.71 -2.71 -18.09
CA VAL A 11 -3.75 -3.30 -17.14
C VAL A 11 -4.22 -3.14 -15.70
N LEU A 12 -4.67 -1.95 -15.30
CA LEU A 12 -5.25 -1.75 -13.96
C LEU A 12 -6.43 -2.69 -13.73
N ALA A 13 -7.40 -2.72 -14.65
CA ALA A 13 -8.58 -3.57 -14.54
C ALA A 13 -8.25 -5.07 -14.45
N ALA A 14 -7.23 -5.55 -15.18
CA ALA A 14 -6.81 -6.95 -15.15
C ALA A 14 -6.09 -7.36 -13.85
N ASN A 15 -5.61 -6.37 -13.08
CA ASN A 15 -4.89 -6.55 -11.84
C ASN A 15 -5.70 -6.16 -10.59
N ASP A 16 -6.93 -5.68 -10.77
CA ASP A 16 -7.88 -5.46 -9.67
C ASP A 16 -8.30 -6.81 -9.08
N MET A 17 -8.08 -6.98 -7.78
CA MET A 17 -8.44 -8.16 -6.99
C MET A 17 -9.69 -7.91 -6.13
N GLY A 18 -10.38 -6.79 -6.32
CA GLY A 18 -11.56 -6.38 -5.57
C GLY A 18 -11.21 -5.46 -4.39
N SER A 19 -10.46 -5.96 -3.42
CA SER A 19 -9.99 -5.15 -2.27
C SER A 19 -8.69 -4.40 -2.57
N PHE A 20 -7.77 -5.03 -3.31
CA PHE A 20 -6.45 -4.48 -3.63
C PHE A 20 -6.10 -4.63 -5.12
N PHE A 21 -4.99 -4.04 -5.56
CA PHE A 21 -4.38 -4.34 -6.86
C PHE A 21 -3.07 -5.09 -6.68
N ARG A 22 -2.88 -6.15 -7.48
CA ARG A 22 -1.61 -6.88 -7.54
C ARG A 22 -0.67 -6.23 -8.57
N PRO A 23 0.66 -6.15 -8.33
CA PRO A 23 1.59 -5.64 -9.33
C PRO A 23 1.66 -6.50 -10.59
N GLY A 24 1.51 -7.83 -10.46
CA GLY A 24 1.54 -8.74 -11.58
C GLY A 24 0.95 -10.11 -11.26
N LYS A 25 0.14 -10.64 -12.17
CA LYS A 25 -0.65 -11.87 -11.97
C LYS A 25 0.15 -13.08 -11.50
N GLU A 26 1.34 -13.29 -12.04
CA GLU A 26 2.12 -14.53 -11.82
C GLU A 26 3.23 -14.32 -10.77
N LEU A 27 3.99 -13.22 -10.87
CA LEU A 27 5.16 -12.99 -10.02
C LEU A 27 4.84 -12.28 -8.69
N TYR A 28 3.81 -11.43 -8.67
CA TYR A 28 3.48 -10.59 -7.52
C TYR A 28 1.96 -10.59 -7.27
N PRO A 29 1.40 -11.70 -6.74
CA PRO A 29 -0.04 -11.89 -6.63
C PRO A 29 -0.67 -11.20 -5.40
N HIS A 30 0.10 -10.43 -4.63
CA HIS A 30 -0.30 -9.77 -3.38
C HIS A 30 -0.26 -8.24 -3.50
N GLN A 31 -0.77 -7.55 -2.49
CA GLN A 31 -0.68 -6.10 -2.41
C GLN A 31 0.70 -5.70 -1.93
N TRP A 32 1.32 -4.73 -2.61
CA TRP A 32 2.65 -4.22 -2.27
C TRP A 32 2.60 -2.72 -2.00
N ASN A 33 3.30 -2.27 -0.97
CA ASN A 33 3.20 -0.90 -0.45
C ASN A 33 3.43 0.18 -1.51
N TRP A 34 4.64 0.27 -2.06
CA TRP A 34 4.93 1.36 -3.00
C TRP A 34 4.18 1.17 -4.33
N ASP A 35 3.89 -0.07 -4.74
CA ASP A 35 3.11 -0.38 -5.94
C ASP A 35 1.68 0.13 -5.79
N SER A 36 1.06 -0.07 -4.63
CA SER A 36 -0.27 0.46 -4.29
C SER A 36 -0.30 1.99 -4.32
N ALA A 37 0.78 2.67 -3.92
CA ALA A 37 0.89 4.12 -4.08
C ALA A 37 0.89 4.53 -5.57
N PHE A 38 1.63 3.81 -6.43
CA PHE A 38 1.63 4.10 -7.88
C PHE A 38 0.32 3.71 -8.57
N VAL A 39 -0.34 2.64 -8.13
CA VAL A 39 -1.67 2.25 -8.56
C VAL A 39 -2.67 3.36 -8.21
N ALA A 40 -2.65 3.86 -6.97
CA ALA A 40 -3.48 4.97 -6.52
C ALA A 40 -3.26 6.25 -7.37
N LEU A 41 -2.01 6.57 -7.72
CA LEU A 41 -1.70 7.67 -8.65
C LEU A 41 -2.33 7.46 -10.03
N GLY A 42 -2.31 6.23 -10.56
CA GLY A 42 -2.98 5.89 -11.82
C GLY A 42 -4.51 6.00 -11.71
N LEU A 43 -5.07 5.51 -10.61
CA LEU A 43 -6.50 5.53 -10.33
C LEU A 43 -7.03 6.94 -10.11
N ALA A 44 -6.23 7.89 -9.61
CA ALA A 44 -6.62 9.29 -9.52
C ALA A 44 -7.10 9.89 -10.86
N GLN A 45 -6.71 9.32 -12.00
CA GLN A 45 -7.11 9.76 -13.35
C GLN A 45 -8.28 8.96 -13.95
N VAL A 46 -8.69 7.88 -13.30
CA VAL A 46 -9.62 6.87 -13.84
C VAL A 46 -10.82 6.69 -12.93
N ASP A 47 -10.54 6.41 -11.66
CA ASP A 47 -11.50 6.15 -10.59
C ASP A 47 -10.84 6.49 -9.23
N PRO A 48 -10.91 7.76 -8.80
CA PRO A 48 -10.30 8.20 -7.55
C PRO A 48 -10.83 7.48 -6.31
N ASP A 49 -12.10 7.09 -6.29
CA ASP A 49 -12.68 6.42 -5.13
C ASP A 49 -12.15 4.98 -4.99
N ARG A 50 -11.94 4.27 -6.12
CA ARG A 50 -11.19 3.01 -6.11
C ARG A 50 -9.75 3.19 -5.64
N GLY A 51 -9.12 4.31 -6.00
CA GLY A 51 -7.78 4.67 -5.50
C GLY A 51 -7.74 4.91 -3.99
N LYS A 52 -8.75 5.59 -3.42
CA LYS A 52 -8.90 5.74 -1.96
C LYS A 52 -9.09 4.38 -1.28
N ALA A 53 -9.87 3.48 -1.90
CA ALA A 53 -10.05 2.11 -1.39
C ALA A 53 -8.73 1.31 -1.40
N GLU A 54 -7.88 1.48 -2.41
CA GLU A 54 -6.54 0.87 -2.45
C GLU A 54 -5.67 1.33 -1.28
N VAL A 55 -5.67 2.64 -0.97
CA VAL A 55 -4.95 3.20 0.18
C VAL A 55 -5.47 2.61 1.49
N ARG A 56 -6.80 2.57 1.69
CA ARG A 56 -7.41 1.98 2.89
C ARG A 56 -7.00 0.53 3.07
N SER A 57 -7.09 -0.27 2.00
CA SER A 57 -6.72 -1.68 2.04
C SER A 57 -5.24 -1.91 2.37
N LEU A 58 -4.34 -1.04 1.90
CA LEU A 58 -2.93 -1.11 2.30
C LEU A 58 -2.73 -0.79 3.80
N LEU A 59 -3.45 0.21 4.31
CA LEU A 59 -3.37 0.63 5.71
C LEU A 59 -4.03 -0.36 6.69
N GLU A 60 -4.88 -1.28 6.24
CA GLU A 60 -5.30 -2.44 7.04
C GLU A 60 -4.12 -3.31 7.48
N GLY A 61 -3.02 -3.30 6.70
CA GLY A 61 -1.77 -3.98 7.02
C GLY A 61 -0.84 -3.17 7.93
N GLN A 62 -1.19 -1.96 8.35
CA GLN A 62 -0.31 -1.16 9.21
C GLN A 62 -0.15 -1.83 10.59
N TRP A 63 1.10 -1.89 11.05
CA TRP A 63 1.45 -2.40 12.37
C TRP A 63 1.11 -1.36 13.44
N SER A 64 0.82 -1.83 14.66
CA SER A 64 0.41 -0.96 15.78
C SER A 64 1.50 0.02 16.24
N ASP A 65 2.76 -0.22 15.90
CA ASP A 65 3.90 0.69 16.12
C ASP A 65 4.06 1.74 15.02
N GLY A 66 3.28 1.64 13.94
CA GLY A 66 3.30 2.57 12.81
C GLY A 66 3.87 2.02 11.52
N MET A 67 4.59 0.89 11.53
CA MET A 67 5.18 0.35 10.30
C MET A 67 4.10 -0.01 9.28
N VAL A 68 4.17 0.54 8.06
CA VAL A 68 3.43 -0.03 6.93
C VAL A 68 4.31 -1.08 6.25
N PRO A 69 3.88 -2.35 6.21
CA PRO A 69 4.68 -3.45 5.66
C PRO A 69 4.80 -3.30 4.14
N HIS A 70 5.80 -3.96 3.54
CA HIS A 70 5.95 -3.96 2.09
C HIS A 70 4.95 -4.88 1.37
N ILE A 71 4.36 -5.87 2.06
CA ILE A 71 3.37 -6.80 1.49
C ILE A 71 2.21 -7.00 2.48
N VAL A 72 0.99 -6.98 1.94
CA VAL A 72 -0.25 -7.41 2.64
C VAL A 72 -0.83 -8.63 1.92
N PHE A 73 -0.98 -9.75 2.65
CA PHE A 73 -1.39 -11.04 2.09
C PHE A 73 -2.91 -11.25 2.22
N HIS A 74 -3.67 -10.67 1.28
CA HIS A 74 -5.14 -10.78 1.24
C HIS A 74 -5.68 -12.16 0.85
N VAL A 75 -4.95 -12.88 -0.01
CA VAL A 75 -5.39 -14.16 -0.58
C VAL A 75 -4.28 -15.20 -0.52
N PRO A 76 -4.60 -16.49 -0.36
CA PRO A 76 -3.60 -17.55 -0.45
C PRO A 76 -2.92 -17.59 -1.82
N SER A 77 -1.59 -17.72 -1.84
CA SER A 77 -0.81 -17.98 -3.05
C SER A 77 0.32 -18.96 -2.74
N PRO A 78 0.14 -20.27 -3.00
CA PRO A 78 1.11 -21.30 -2.59
C PRO A 78 2.44 -21.23 -3.35
N ASP A 79 2.45 -20.59 -4.53
CA ASP A 79 3.63 -20.48 -5.39
C ASP A 79 4.45 -19.21 -5.12
N TYR A 80 3.96 -18.29 -4.27
CA TYR A 80 4.68 -17.08 -3.91
C TYR A 80 5.57 -17.31 -2.68
N THR A 81 6.85 -16.95 -2.79
CA THR A 81 7.82 -17.07 -1.69
C THR A 81 8.71 -15.84 -1.60
N PRO A 82 9.01 -15.32 -0.39
CA PRO A 82 8.57 -15.79 0.93
C PRO A 82 7.10 -15.47 1.23
N GLY A 83 6.30 -16.52 1.50
CA GLY A 83 4.87 -16.42 1.81
C GLY A 83 4.57 -16.09 3.28
N PRO A 84 3.29 -15.87 3.63
CA PRO A 84 2.89 -15.48 4.99
C PRO A 84 3.32 -16.48 6.06
N GLU A 85 3.42 -17.77 5.74
CA GLU A 85 3.89 -18.82 6.65
C GLU A 85 5.38 -18.69 7.02
N LEU A 86 6.20 -18.15 6.11
CA LEU A 86 7.61 -17.91 6.39
C LEU A 86 7.82 -16.61 7.16
N TRP A 87 7.04 -15.57 6.83
CA TRP A 87 7.06 -14.30 7.57
C TRP A 87 6.51 -14.45 8.99
N ASN A 88 5.47 -15.25 9.16
CA ASN A 88 4.80 -15.55 10.43
C ASN A 88 4.52 -14.30 11.27
N SER A 89 3.99 -13.24 10.64
CA SER A 89 3.72 -11.95 11.30
C SER A 89 2.79 -12.08 12.50
N ALA A 90 1.89 -13.06 12.53
CA ALA A 90 1.04 -13.34 13.69
C ALA A 90 1.81 -13.68 14.98
N ALA A 91 3.10 -14.02 14.91
CA ALA A 91 3.96 -14.23 16.07
C ALA A 91 4.69 -12.95 16.54
N CYS A 92 4.52 -11.83 15.84
CA CYS A 92 5.13 -10.54 16.16
C CYS A 92 4.16 -9.67 16.96
N GLU A 93 4.68 -8.96 17.97
CA GLU A 93 3.88 -8.17 18.92
C GLU A 93 3.02 -7.08 18.25
N HIS A 94 3.59 -6.37 17.26
CA HIS A 94 2.94 -5.21 16.66
C HIS A 94 2.15 -5.51 15.39
N ALA A 95 2.24 -6.74 14.87
CA ALA A 95 1.61 -7.09 13.61
C ALA A 95 0.08 -7.07 13.69
N PRO A 96 -0.61 -6.64 12.62
CA PRO A 96 -2.06 -6.71 12.55
C PRO A 96 -2.56 -8.16 12.40
N GLU A 97 -3.87 -8.37 12.51
CA GLU A 97 -4.48 -9.68 12.31
C GLU A 97 -4.35 -10.18 10.85
N ILE A 98 -4.39 -9.26 9.87
CA ILE A 98 -4.15 -9.62 8.48
C ILE A 98 -2.67 -10.03 8.30
N PRO A 99 -2.36 -11.16 7.64
CA PRO A 99 -0.97 -11.54 7.48
C PRO A 99 -0.23 -10.53 6.61
N THR A 100 0.90 -10.05 7.11
CA THR A 100 1.81 -9.14 6.37
C THR A 100 3.22 -9.72 6.34
N SER A 101 4.08 -9.13 5.53
CA SER A 101 5.52 -9.28 5.72
C SER A 101 6.00 -8.47 6.94
N GLY A 102 7.27 -8.65 7.32
CA GLY A 102 7.89 -8.00 8.49
C GLY A 102 8.87 -6.87 8.16
N LEU A 103 8.91 -6.40 6.92
CA LEU A 103 9.75 -5.26 6.51
C LEU A 103 8.89 -4.15 5.89
N THR A 104 9.39 -2.92 5.85
CA THR A 104 8.72 -1.78 5.20
C THR A 104 9.23 -1.53 3.76
N GLN A 105 8.74 -0.46 3.12
CA GLN A 105 9.15 0.04 1.81
C GLN A 105 9.13 1.59 1.78
N PRO A 106 9.63 2.24 0.71
CA PRO A 106 9.68 3.71 0.64
C PRO A 106 8.31 4.39 0.86
N PRO A 107 8.25 5.50 1.62
CA PRO A 107 6.99 6.16 2.03
C PRO A 107 6.36 7.05 0.94
N VAL A 108 6.00 6.45 -0.19
CA VAL A 108 5.40 7.19 -1.33
C VAL A 108 3.90 7.48 -1.12
N LEU A 109 3.25 6.77 -0.20
CA LEU A 109 1.78 6.76 -0.04
C LEU A 109 1.17 8.14 0.23
N ALA A 110 1.83 8.99 1.03
CA ALA A 110 1.33 10.35 1.31
C ALA A 110 1.22 11.21 0.03
N THR A 111 2.11 11.00 -0.94
CA THR A 111 2.03 11.67 -2.25
C THR A 111 0.80 11.18 -3.01
N ALA A 112 0.55 9.86 -3.03
CA ALA A 112 -0.64 9.30 -3.68
C ALA A 112 -1.95 9.79 -3.04
N VAL A 113 -2.02 9.84 -1.71
CA VAL A 113 -3.17 10.39 -0.96
C VAL A 113 -3.45 11.84 -1.35
N ARG A 114 -2.40 12.67 -1.44
CA ARG A 114 -2.54 14.05 -1.89
C ARG A 114 -3.09 14.14 -3.31
N VAL A 115 -2.53 13.38 -4.26
CA VAL A 115 -3.00 13.40 -5.66
C VAL A 115 -4.45 12.91 -5.78
N LEU A 116 -4.84 11.89 -5.01
CA LEU A 116 -6.23 11.42 -4.95
C LEU A 116 -7.18 12.50 -4.45
N HIS A 117 -6.81 13.22 -3.38
CA HIS A 117 -7.60 14.34 -2.87
C HIS A 117 -7.66 15.50 -3.86
N GLU A 118 -6.56 15.85 -4.53
CA GLU A 118 -6.56 16.90 -5.56
C GLU A 118 -7.46 16.53 -6.76
N ALA A 119 -7.51 15.25 -7.13
CA ALA A 119 -8.37 14.76 -8.22
C ALA A 119 -9.86 14.64 -7.83
N SER A 120 -10.14 14.23 -6.59
CA SER A 120 -11.49 14.11 -6.03
C SER A 120 -11.49 14.57 -4.56
N PRO A 121 -11.70 15.87 -4.32
CA PRO A 121 -11.62 16.46 -2.98
C PRO A 121 -12.55 15.78 -1.98
N ASP A 122 -11.93 15.25 -0.93
CA ASP A 122 -12.59 14.48 0.11
C ASP A 122 -11.82 14.68 1.41
N ARG A 123 -12.38 15.51 2.31
CA ARG A 123 -11.75 15.83 3.58
C ARG A 123 -11.88 14.69 4.58
N SER A 124 -13.01 13.97 4.57
CA SER A 124 -13.21 12.79 5.42
C SER A 124 -12.17 11.72 5.15
N PHE A 125 -11.81 11.48 3.89
CA PHE A 125 -10.73 10.57 3.52
C PHE A 125 -9.38 11.00 4.11
N LEU A 126 -9.05 12.30 4.10
CA LEU A 126 -7.83 12.80 4.73
C LEU A 126 -7.85 12.63 6.25
N GLU A 127 -8.95 12.98 6.90
CA GLU A 127 -9.14 12.81 8.35
C GLU A 127 -9.02 11.34 8.78
N GLU A 128 -9.39 10.42 7.89
CA GLU A 128 -9.25 8.98 8.07
C GLU A 128 -7.80 8.50 7.94
N VAL A 129 -7.08 8.86 6.86
CA VAL A 129 -5.79 8.22 6.53
C VAL A 129 -4.56 8.99 6.98
N VAL A 130 -4.67 10.30 7.22
CA VAL A 130 -3.51 11.13 7.62
C VAL A 130 -2.91 10.69 8.97
N PRO A 131 -3.69 10.37 10.02
CA PRO A 131 -3.12 9.89 11.28
C PRO A 131 -2.26 8.62 11.12
N ALA A 132 -2.71 7.69 10.26
CA ALA A 132 -1.95 6.48 9.92
C ALA A 132 -0.64 6.81 9.18
N LEU A 133 -0.68 7.77 8.25
CA LEU A 133 0.51 8.24 7.55
C LEU A 133 1.51 8.94 8.49
N GLU A 134 1.02 9.77 9.41
CA GLU A 134 1.85 10.44 10.43
C GLU A 134 2.57 9.40 11.29
N LEU A 135 1.84 8.41 11.80
CA LEU A 135 2.41 7.33 12.61
C LEU A 135 3.48 6.55 11.84
N TRP A 136 3.29 6.31 10.54
CA TRP A 136 4.30 5.65 9.72
C TRP A 136 5.57 6.50 9.52
N HIS A 137 5.42 7.82 9.35
CA HIS A 137 6.57 8.72 9.23
C HIS A 137 7.30 8.85 10.58
N GLU A 138 6.58 8.86 11.69
CA GLU A 138 7.15 8.81 13.04
C GLU A 138 7.93 7.51 13.27
N TRP A 139 7.37 6.36 12.86
CA TRP A 139 8.06 5.06 12.92
C TRP A 139 9.33 5.07 12.06
N LEU A 140 9.28 5.59 10.82
CA LEU A 140 10.46 5.70 9.97
C LEU A 140 11.55 6.58 10.61
N HIS A 141 11.15 7.67 11.26
CA HIS A 141 12.09 8.57 11.92
C HIS A 141 12.70 7.96 13.19
N SER A 142 11.89 7.27 14.00
CA SER A 142 12.32 6.73 15.29
C SER A 142 13.09 5.40 15.15
N GLU A 143 12.58 4.48 14.35
CA GLU A 143 13.12 3.11 14.23
C GLU A 143 14.16 2.97 13.12
N ARG A 144 14.08 3.82 12.08
CA ARG A 144 15.00 3.78 10.94
C ARG A 144 15.83 5.04 10.77
N GLY A 145 15.55 6.09 11.54
CA GLY A 145 16.32 7.31 11.50
C GLY A 145 17.71 7.11 12.09
N VAL A 146 18.66 7.84 11.52
CA VAL A 146 19.97 8.11 12.13
C VAL A 146 20.13 9.62 12.31
N ASP A 147 21.05 10.06 13.16
CA ASP A 147 21.26 11.47 13.53
C ASP A 147 21.43 12.45 12.34
N SER A 148 21.73 11.94 11.14
CA SER A 148 21.85 12.70 9.91
C SER A 148 20.52 13.02 9.20
N GLY A 149 19.39 12.52 9.68
CA GLY A 149 18.09 12.62 9.00
C GLY A 149 17.92 11.64 7.83
N LEU A 150 18.81 10.65 7.72
CA LEU A 150 18.69 9.54 6.77
C LEU A 150 17.89 8.39 7.36
N VAL A 151 17.27 7.61 6.48
CA VAL A 151 16.65 6.31 6.81
C VAL A 151 17.67 5.22 6.50
N ALA A 152 17.97 4.37 7.48
CA ALA A 152 18.91 3.24 7.40
C ALA A 152 18.22 1.90 7.10
#